data_AF-A0A3N1I7V4-F1
#
_entry.id   AF-A0A3N1I7V4-F1
#
_cell.length_a   1.000
_cell.length_b   1.000
_cell.length_c   1.000
_cell.angle_alpha   90.00
_cell.angle_beta   90.00
_cell.angle_gamma   90.00
#
_symmetry.space_group_name_H-M   'P 1'
#
loop_
_entity.id
_entity.type
_entity.pdbx_description
1 polymer ?
#
loop_
_entity_poly.entity_id
_entity_poly.type
_entity_poly.pdbx_seq_one_letter_code
_entity_poly.pdbx_strand_id
1 'polypeptide(L)'
;MLVGLIIACEVAFWVLLAAGLLFRYVLRMPRTGLALLLCEPLLEVVLFAVTAVDLRNGAEPDWRHGLAAVYIGFTVGLGHSTVKWADARVAHRFAGGPPPVRPPKYGTARAVHEWKVAGRWILACAVALALLEAAARYVGGDGDTGSLRAWQTRMLWVIGINLVVAASYTLFPKRRPEHGPDPEPAEHR
;
A
#
# COMPACT_ATOMS: atom_id res chain seq x y z
N MET A 1 9.35 24.88 14.81
CA MET A 1 9.99 24.39 13.56
C MET A 1 9.20 23.23 12.95
N LEU A 2 8.79 22.22 13.74
CA LEU A 2 7.94 21.09 13.31
C LEU A 2 6.64 21.48 12.59
N VAL A 3 5.88 22.44 13.11
CA VAL A 3 4.60 22.87 12.50
C VAL A 3 4.79 23.43 11.08
N GLY A 4 5.85 24.22 10.85
CA GLY A 4 6.14 24.76 9.53
C GLY A 4 6.53 23.70 8.51
N LEU A 5 7.28 22.67 8.95
CA LEU A 5 7.66 21.53 8.12
C LEU A 5 6.45 20.65 7.78
N ILE A 6 5.56 20.40 8.74
CA ILE A 6 4.30 19.68 8.52
C ILE A 6 3.44 20.42 7.49
N ILE A 7 3.26 21.73 7.64
CA ILE A 7 2.46 22.52 6.69
C ILE A 7 3.11 22.49 5.30
N ALA A 8 4.44 22.63 5.20
CA ALA A 8 5.13 22.56 3.92
C ALA A 8 4.99 21.18 3.26
N CYS A 9 5.10 20.09 4.03
CA CYS A 9 4.86 18.73 3.55
C CYS A 9 3.41 18.54 3.09
N GLU A 10 2.43 19.03 3.84
CA GLU A 10 1.01 18.95 3.48
C GLU A 10 0.74 19.70 2.16
N VAL A 11 1.27 20.91 2.01
CA VAL A 11 1.14 21.68 0.77
C VAL A 11 1.83 20.96 -0.40
N ALA A 12 3.05 20.48 -0.21
CA ALA A 12 3.79 19.76 -1.24
C ALA A 12 3.06 18.47 -1.66
N PHE A 13 2.49 17.74 -0.70
CA PHE A 13 1.65 16.57 -0.93
C PHE A 13 0.47 16.89 -1.84
N TRP A 14 -0.34 17.90 -1.49
CA TRP A 14 -1.52 18.26 -2.29
C TRP A 14 -1.15 18.74 -3.69
N VAL A 15 -0.06 19.50 -3.81
CA VAL A 15 0.46 19.98 -5.10
C VAL A 15 0.94 18.80 -5.97
N LEU A 16 1.74 17.88 -5.42
CA LEU A 16 2.24 16.71 -6.14
C LEU A 16 1.11 15.77 -6.54
N LEU A 17 0.15 15.53 -5.65
CA LEU A 17 -1.02 14.70 -5.92
C LEU A 17 -1.86 15.30 -7.06
N ALA A 18 -2.21 16.58 -6.96
CA ALA A 18 -2.99 17.27 -7.99
C ALA A 18 -2.25 17.29 -9.34
N ALA A 19 -0.95 17.62 -9.34
CA ALA A 19 -0.13 17.61 -10.55
C ALA A 19 -0.01 16.20 -11.13
N GLY A 20 0.23 15.19 -10.30
CA GLY A 20 0.32 13.79 -10.73
C GLY A 20 -0.95 13.31 -11.42
N LEU A 21 -2.11 13.60 -10.83
CA LEU A 21 -3.42 13.26 -11.40
C LEU A 21 -3.71 14.04 -12.69
N LEU A 22 -3.37 15.34 -12.73
CA LEU A 22 -3.53 16.19 -13.91
C LEU A 22 -2.72 15.66 -15.09
N PHE A 23 -1.43 15.40 -14.89
CA PHE A 23 -0.57 14.86 -15.93
C PHE A 23 -1.01 13.46 -16.36
N ARG A 24 -1.43 12.62 -15.41
CA ARG A 24 -1.84 11.24 -15.70
C ARG A 24 -3.13 11.16 -16.52
N TYR A 25 -4.17 11.89 -16.12
CA TYR A 25 -5.51 11.72 -16.67
C TYR A 25 -5.94 12.81 -17.64
N VAL A 26 -5.56 14.06 -17.41
CA VAL A 26 -5.96 15.19 -18.28
C VAL A 26 -4.99 15.34 -19.45
N LEU A 27 -3.69 15.38 -19.16
CA LEU A 27 -2.65 15.50 -20.19
C LEU A 27 -2.28 14.16 -20.85
N ARG A 28 -2.85 13.05 -20.36
CA ARG A 28 -2.61 11.68 -20.86
C ARG A 28 -1.11 11.32 -20.90
N MET A 29 -0.34 11.81 -19.94
CA MET A 29 1.08 11.54 -19.73
C MET A 29 1.26 10.63 -18.50
N PRO A 30 0.91 9.32 -18.60
CA PRO A 30 0.84 8.45 -17.43
C PRO A 30 2.20 8.22 -16.75
N ARG A 31 3.31 8.31 -17.50
CA ARG A 31 4.66 8.17 -16.94
C ARG A 31 5.04 9.37 -16.07
N THR A 32 4.79 10.59 -16.54
CA THR A 32 5.05 11.82 -15.79
C THR A 32 4.12 11.91 -14.58
N GLY A 33 2.84 11.60 -14.76
CA GLY A 33 1.90 11.52 -13.64
C GLY A 33 2.30 10.48 -12.59
N LEU A 34 2.77 9.30 -13.01
CA LEU A 34 3.31 8.30 -12.08
C LEU A 34 4.57 8.80 -11.35
N ALA A 35 5.49 9.44 -12.06
CA ALA A 35 6.70 9.99 -11.46
C ALA A 35 6.38 11.03 -10.37
N LEU A 36 5.44 11.93 -10.64
CA LEU A 36 4.96 12.92 -9.67
C LEU A 36 4.28 12.27 -8.46
N LEU A 37 3.44 11.25 -8.68
CA LEU A 37 2.82 10.49 -7.59
C LEU A 37 3.83 9.68 -6.77
N LEU A 38 4.97 9.27 -7.36
CA LEU A 38 6.06 8.60 -6.65
C LEU A 38 6.93 9.56 -5.83
N CYS A 39 6.87 10.86 -6.09
CA CYS A 39 7.52 11.85 -5.21
C CYS A 39 6.86 11.90 -3.82
N GLU A 40 5.58 11.57 -3.71
CA GLU A 40 4.83 11.52 -2.45
C GLU A 40 5.43 10.51 -1.45
N PRO A 41 5.54 9.19 -1.77
CA PRO A 41 6.21 8.25 -0.87
C PRO A 41 7.71 8.53 -0.73
N LEU A 42 8.35 9.24 -1.66
CA LEU A 42 9.73 9.68 -1.49
C LEU A 42 9.86 10.71 -0.36
N LEU A 43 8.92 11.66 -0.26
CA LEU A 43 8.86 12.59 0.86
C LEU A 43 8.67 11.86 2.20
N GLU A 44 7.85 10.81 2.22
CA GLU A 44 7.67 9.95 3.40
C GLU A 44 8.97 9.24 3.81
N VAL A 45 9.78 8.78 2.84
CA VAL A 45 11.11 8.20 3.12
C VAL A 45 12.04 9.23 3.75
N VAL A 46 12.04 10.47 3.25
CA VAL A 46 12.83 11.57 3.82
C VAL A 46 12.37 11.87 5.25
N LEU A 47 11.06 11.98 5.48
CA LEU A 47 10.50 12.24 6.80
C LEU A 47 10.82 11.12 7.79
N PHE A 48 10.75 9.85 7.35
CA PHE A 48 11.17 8.70 8.14
C PHE A 48 12.66 8.74 8.49
N ALA A 49 13.53 9.12 7.55
CA ALA A 49 14.95 9.25 7.80
C ALA A 49 15.27 10.37 8.81
N VAL A 50 14.64 11.55 8.66
CA VAL A 50 14.75 12.66 9.62
C VAL A 50 14.30 12.21 11.01
N THR A 51 13.19 11.48 11.08
CA THR A 51 12.68 10.92 12.34
C THR A 51 13.69 9.98 13.00
N ALA A 52 14.33 9.10 12.23
CA ALA A 52 15.35 8.19 12.77
C ALA A 52 16.57 8.96 13.32
N VAL A 53 16.95 10.07 12.68
CA VAL A 53 17.99 10.98 13.17
C VAL A 53 17.55 11.68 14.46
N ASP A 54 16.32 12.17 14.53
CA ASP A 54 15.77 12.82 15.74
C ASP A 54 15.70 11.85 16.93
N LEU A 55 15.26 10.62 16.71
CA LEU A 55 15.26 9.57 17.76
C LEU A 55 16.67 9.26 18.25
N ARG A 56 17.66 9.22 17.35
CA ARG A 56 19.06 9.03 17.72
C ARG A 56 19.61 10.21 18.53
N ASN A 57 19.07 11.41 18.34
CA ASN A 57 19.43 12.60 19.10
C ASN A 57 18.66 12.72 20.44
N GLY A 58 17.85 11.72 20.81
CA GLY A 58 17.16 11.66 22.10
C GLY A 58 15.73 12.23 22.09
N ALA A 59 15.10 12.38 20.94
CA ALA A 59 13.68 12.74 20.86
C ALA A 59 12.78 11.61 21.42
N GLU A 60 11.67 11.97 22.06
CA GLU A 60 10.70 10.98 22.57
C GLU A 60 10.02 10.21 21.42
N PRO A 61 9.92 8.88 21.50
CA PRO A 61 9.28 8.10 20.46
C PRO A 61 7.75 8.23 20.45
N ASP A 62 7.24 8.87 19.42
CA ASP A 62 5.82 8.94 19.10
C ASP A 62 5.37 7.79 18.16
N TRP A 63 4.07 7.49 18.16
CA TRP A 63 3.46 6.48 17.30
C TRP A 63 3.60 6.83 15.81
N ARG A 64 3.70 8.11 15.48
CA ARG A 64 3.88 8.62 14.10
C ARG A 64 5.16 8.10 13.46
N HIS A 65 6.20 7.86 14.26
CA HIS A 65 7.52 7.45 13.77
C HIS A 65 7.51 6.08 13.07
N GLY A 66 6.67 5.15 13.53
CA GLY A 66 6.50 3.87 12.84
C GLY A 66 5.43 3.85 11.76
N LEU A 67 4.51 4.82 11.74
CA LEU A 67 3.46 4.90 10.71
C LEU A 67 4.06 5.16 9.32
N ALA A 68 5.08 6.01 9.22
CA ALA A 68 5.74 6.31 7.94
C ALA A 68 6.31 5.03 7.28
N ALA A 69 6.96 4.16 8.05
CA ALA A 69 7.46 2.88 7.54
C ALA A 69 6.34 1.97 7.01
N VAL A 70 5.17 1.96 7.67
CA VAL A 70 4.00 1.21 7.22
C VAL A 70 3.42 1.79 5.93
N TYR A 71 3.33 3.12 5.82
CA TYR A 71 2.85 3.79 4.62
C TYR A 71 3.76 3.51 3.41
N ILE A 72 5.08 3.57 3.61
CA ILE A 72 6.07 3.20 2.58
C ILE A 72 5.90 1.74 2.18
N GLY A 73 5.78 0.83 3.16
CA GLY A 73 5.53 -0.58 2.90
C GLY A 73 4.28 -0.83 2.08
N PHE A 74 3.16 -0.18 2.44
CA PHE A 74 1.90 -0.27 1.69
C PHE A 74 2.06 0.21 0.25
N THR A 75 2.77 1.32 0.04
CA THR A 75 3.04 1.86 -1.30
C THR A 75 3.84 0.87 -2.15
N VAL A 76 4.84 0.20 -1.59
CA VAL A 76 5.63 -0.81 -2.30
C VAL A 76 4.81 -2.07 -2.60
N GLY A 77 4.06 -2.59 -1.63
CA GLY A 77 3.33 -3.85 -1.79
C GLY A 77 2.06 -3.74 -2.64
N LEU A 78 1.31 -2.63 -2.50
CA LEU A 78 -0.01 -2.46 -3.11
C LEU A 78 -0.07 -1.34 -4.15
N GLY A 79 0.85 -0.37 -4.12
CA GLY A 79 0.79 0.84 -4.95
C GLY A 79 0.59 0.57 -6.43
N HIS A 80 1.41 -0.33 -7.03
CA HIS A 80 1.27 -0.66 -8.45
C HIS A 80 -0.11 -1.26 -8.80
N SER A 81 -0.67 -2.11 -7.93
CA SER A 81 -2.00 -2.68 -8.15
C SER A 81 -3.12 -1.65 -7.98
N THR A 82 -3.00 -0.75 -7.01
CA THR A 82 -3.95 0.34 -6.75
C THR A 82 -3.97 1.30 -7.93
N VAL A 83 -2.80 1.67 -8.44
CA VAL A 83 -2.65 2.54 -9.61
C VAL A 83 -3.29 1.91 -10.85
N LYS A 84 -2.98 0.64 -11.15
CA LYS A 84 -3.59 -0.07 -12.30
C LYS A 84 -5.11 -0.16 -12.18
N TRP A 85 -5.62 -0.39 -10.98
CA TRP A 85 -7.05 -0.42 -10.72
C TRP A 85 -7.69 0.96 -10.92
N ALA A 86 -7.03 2.03 -10.46
CA ALA A 86 -7.50 3.40 -10.64
C ALA A 86 -7.53 3.77 -12.13
N ASP A 87 -6.47 3.45 -12.87
CA ASP A 87 -6.38 3.66 -14.31
C ASP A 87 -7.53 2.94 -15.05
N ALA A 88 -7.80 1.68 -14.72
CA ALA A 88 -8.89 0.92 -15.33
C ALA A 88 -10.26 1.54 -15.04
N ARG A 89 -10.48 2.05 -13.82
CA ARG A 89 -11.73 2.71 -13.43
C ARG A 89 -11.91 4.04 -14.14
N VAL A 90 -10.85 4.84 -14.25
CA VAL A 90 -10.88 6.11 -14.99
C VAL A 90 -11.12 5.85 -16.48
N ALA A 91 -10.44 4.86 -17.06
CA ALA A 91 -10.62 4.48 -18.45
C ALA A 91 -12.07 4.05 -18.73
N HIS A 92 -12.66 3.23 -17.87
CA HIS A 92 -14.07 2.82 -18.01
C HIS A 92 -15.04 3.99 -17.88
N ARG A 93 -14.85 4.88 -16.88
CA ARG A 93 -15.79 5.98 -16.61
C ARG A 93 -15.68 7.15 -17.60
N PHE A 94 -14.47 7.47 -18.05
CA PHE A 94 -14.20 8.70 -18.80
C PHE A 94 -13.67 8.48 -20.22
N ALA A 95 -13.24 7.26 -20.56
CA ALA A 95 -12.65 6.95 -21.86
C ALA A 95 -13.31 5.75 -22.58
N GLY A 96 -14.47 5.28 -22.11
CA GLY A 96 -15.20 4.16 -22.72
C GLY A 96 -14.44 2.82 -22.68
N GLY A 97 -13.45 2.69 -21.78
CA GLY A 97 -12.67 1.46 -21.63
C GLY A 97 -13.52 0.28 -21.10
N PRO A 98 -13.06 -0.97 -21.26
CA PRO A 98 -13.80 -2.15 -20.80
C PRO A 98 -14.01 -2.14 -19.28
N PRO A 99 -15.07 -2.80 -18.78
CA PRO A 99 -15.39 -2.83 -17.35
C PRO A 99 -14.25 -3.45 -16.53
N PRO A 100 -13.96 -2.91 -15.34
CA PRO A 100 -12.90 -3.44 -14.48
C PRO A 100 -13.16 -4.92 -14.18
N VAL A 101 -12.16 -5.76 -14.46
CA VAL A 101 -12.21 -7.22 -14.31
C VAL A 101 -12.64 -7.58 -12.88
N ARG A 102 -13.75 -8.30 -12.76
CA ARG A 102 -14.27 -8.76 -11.47
C ARG A 102 -13.35 -9.87 -10.92
N PRO A 103 -13.04 -9.87 -9.61
CA PRO A 103 -12.25 -10.94 -9.03
C PRO A 103 -12.97 -12.30 -9.17
N PRO A 104 -12.22 -13.40 -9.38
CA PRO A 104 -12.79 -14.73 -9.56
C PRO A 104 -13.59 -15.15 -8.32
N LYS A 105 -14.85 -15.55 -8.52
CA LYS A 105 -15.81 -15.79 -7.42
C LYS A 105 -15.73 -17.18 -6.80
N TYR A 106 -15.18 -18.17 -7.49
CA TYR A 106 -15.23 -19.58 -7.10
C TYR A 106 -13.95 -20.36 -7.44
N GLY A 107 -13.77 -21.51 -6.78
CA GLY A 107 -12.77 -22.52 -7.13
C GLY A 107 -11.31 -22.10 -6.88
N THR A 108 -10.39 -22.86 -7.49
CA THR A 108 -8.93 -22.68 -7.37
C THR A 108 -8.45 -21.31 -7.86
N ALA A 109 -9.13 -20.73 -8.85
CA ALA A 109 -8.85 -19.39 -9.36
C ALA A 109 -9.05 -18.30 -8.28
N ARG A 110 -10.05 -18.47 -7.40
CA ARG A 110 -10.25 -17.57 -6.25
C ARG A 110 -9.15 -17.74 -5.22
N ALA A 111 -8.80 -18.97 -4.87
CA ALA A 111 -7.71 -19.22 -3.92
C ALA A 111 -6.38 -18.60 -4.39
N VAL A 112 -6.03 -18.74 -5.67
CA VAL A 112 -4.83 -18.11 -6.26
C VAL A 112 -4.90 -16.58 -6.20
N HIS A 113 -6.08 -15.99 -6.42
CA HIS A 113 -6.27 -14.54 -6.30
C HIS A 113 -6.04 -14.07 -4.86
N GLU A 114 -6.61 -14.75 -3.87
CA GLU A 114 -6.42 -14.44 -2.45
C GLU A 114 -4.94 -14.58 -2.04
N TRP A 115 -4.25 -15.63 -2.49
CA TRP A 115 -2.80 -15.78 -2.25
C TRP A 115 -1.97 -14.66 -2.87
N LYS A 116 -2.34 -14.17 -4.06
CA LYS A 116 -1.68 -13.01 -4.67
C LYS A 116 -1.92 -11.73 -3.88
N VAL A 117 -3.12 -11.56 -3.31
CA VAL A 117 -3.44 -10.42 -2.44
C VAL A 117 -2.66 -10.53 -1.13
N ALA A 118 -2.68 -11.69 -0.48
CA ALA A 118 -1.91 -11.97 0.73
C ALA A 118 -0.41 -11.74 0.50
N GLY A 119 0.15 -12.21 -0.62
CA GLY A 119 1.55 -11.97 -0.98
C GLY A 119 1.93 -10.49 -1.08
N ARG A 120 1.03 -9.65 -1.61
CA ARG A 120 1.25 -8.18 -1.67
C ARG A 120 1.21 -7.53 -0.29
N TRP A 121 0.29 -7.96 0.57
CA TRP A 121 0.22 -7.49 1.96
C TRP A 121 1.43 -7.95 2.77
N ILE A 122 1.89 -9.18 2.57
CA ILE A 122 3.12 -9.71 3.19
C ILE A 122 4.32 -8.91 2.71
N LEU A 123 4.43 -8.61 1.41
CA LEU A 123 5.50 -7.76 0.89
C LEU A 123 5.47 -6.37 1.53
N ALA A 124 4.29 -5.75 1.63
CA ALA A 124 4.14 -4.45 2.29
C ALA A 124 4.62 -4.49 3.75
N CYS A 125 4.18 -5.49 4.50
CA CYS A 125 4.59 -5.67 5.89
C CYS A 125 6.09 -5.97 6.02
N ALA A 126 6.66 -6.78 5.12
CA ALA A 126 8.08 -7.11 5.11
C ALA A 126 8.97 -5.87 4.87
N VAL A 127 8.58 -5.00 3.94
CA VAL A 127 9.26 -3.72 3.69
C VAL A 127 9.17 -2.83 4.92
N ALA A 128 7.99 -2.69 5.52
CA ALA A 128 7.82 -1.91 6.75
C ALA A 128 8.70 -2.45 7.89
N LEU A 129 8.70 -3.78 8.11
CA LEU A 129 9.54 -4.43 9.11
C LEU A 129 11.04 -4.17 8.88
N ALA A 130 11.50 -4.25 7.63
CA ALA A 130 12.89 -3.98 7.28
C ALA A 130 13.29 -2.52 7.56
N LEU A 131 12.42 -1.56 7.23
CA LEU A 131 12.65 -0.13 7.53
C LEU A 131 12.67 0.13 9.04
N LEU A 132 11.70 -0.42 9.78
CA LEU A 132 11.62 -0.29 11.24
C LEU A 132 12.85 -0.90 11.92
N GLU A 133 13.31 -2.06 11.46
CA GLU A 133 14.51 -2.73 12.00
C GLU A 133 15.78 -1.95 11.66
N ALA A 134 15.89 -1.39 10.46
CA ALA A 134 17.01 -0.53 10.08
C ALA A 134 17.07 0.73 10.96
N ALA A 135 15.93 1.39 11.18
CA ALA A 135 15.84 2.53 12.09
C ALA A 135 16.18 2.15 13.54
N ALA A 136 15.66 1.04 14.05
CA ALA A 136 15.98 0.57 15.41
C ALA A 136 17.49 0.32 15.60
N ARG A 137 18.17 -0.27 14.61
CA ARG A 137 19.63 -0.46 14.64
C ARG A 137 20.40 0.84 14.54
N TYR A 138 19.91 1.80 13.76
CA TYR A 138 20.53 3.11 13.60
C TYR A 138 20.45 3.95 14.88
N VAL A 139 19.32 3.90 15.58
CA VAL A 139 19.11 4.58 16.87
C VAL A 139 20.00 3.98 17.96
N GLY A 140 20.23 2.66 17.94
CA GLY A 140 21.14 1.97 18.87
C GLY A 140 20.51 1.65 20.22
N GLY A 141 21.32 1.12 21.16
CA GLY A 141 20.86 0.62 22.46
C GLY A 141 20.51 1.70 23.49
N ASP A 142 21.01 2.92 23.30
CA ASP A 142 20.80 4.05 24.21
C ASP A 142 19.55 4.89 23.86
N GLY A 143 18.95 4.67 22.69
CA GLY A 143 17.74 5.35 22.25
C GLY A 143 16.47 4.53 22.44
N ASP A 144 15.35 5.19 22.67
CA ASP A 144 14.06 4.54 22.90
C ASP A 144 13.44 4.03 21.58
N THR A 145 13.43 2.70 21.41
CA THR A 145 12.89 2.02 20.22
C THR A 145 11.52 1.40 20.46
N GLY A 146 10.85 1.69 21.59
CA GLY A 146 9.59 1.06 21.99
C GLY A 146 8.48 1.22 20.94
N SER A 147 8.33 2.40 20.34
CA SER A 147 7.30 2.64 19.32
C SER A 147 7.57 1.87 18.02
N LEU A 148 8.84 1.76 17.60
CA LEU A 148 9.26 0.98 16.42
C LEU A 148 8.94 -0.51 16.62
N ARG A 149 9.27 -1.06 17.80
CA ARG A 149 8.98 -2.46 18.16
C ARG A 149 7.48 -2.74 18.20
N ALA A 150 6.67 -1.84 18.76
CA ALA A 150 5.21 -2.00 18.77
C ALA A 150 4.64 -2.08 17.34
N TRP A 151 5.14 -1.27 16.42
CA TRP A 151 4.77 -1.34 15.00
C TRP A 151 5.21 -2.64 14.33
N GLN A 152 6.41 -3.15 14.65
CA GLN A 152 6.85 -4.45 14.17
C GLN A 152 5.89 -5.57 14.58
N THR A 153 5.46 -5.60 15.85
CA THR A 153 4.48 -6.58 16.33
C THR A 153 3.14 -6.48 15.60
N ARG A 154 2.65 -5.25 15.33
CA ARG A 154 1.42 -5.05 14.54
C ARG A 154 1.55 -5.59 13.12
N MET A 155 2.68 -5.36 12.45
CA MET A 155 2.91 -5.89 11.10
C MET A 155 2.95 -7.42 11.06
N LEU A 156 3.54 -8.06 12.08
CA LEU A 156 3.52 -9.52 12.22
C LEU A 156 2.09 -10.06 12.41
N TRP A 157 1.26 -9.39 13.20
CA TRP A 157 -0.16 -9.73 13.33
C TRP A 157 -0.91 -9.63 11.99
N VAL A 158 -0.68 -8.56 11.22
CA VAL A 158 -1.29 -8.39 9.89
C VAL A 158 -0.87 -9.52 8.95
N ILE A 159 0.40 -9.92 8.95
CA ILE A 159 0.89 -11.08 8.19
C ILE A 159 0.17 -12.36 8.66
N GLY A 160 0.11 -12.61 9.97
CA GLY A 160 -0.53 -13.79 10.55
C GLY A 160 -2.00 -13.91 10.15
N ILE A 161 -2.76 -12.81 10.28
CA ILE A 161 -4.18 -12.77 9.87
C ILE A 161 -4.33 -13.04 8.38
N ASN A 162 -3.50 -12.41 7.53
CA ASN A 162 -3.54 -12.64 6.08
C ASN A 162 -3.25 -14.10 5.72
N LEU A 163 -2.27 -14.72 6.38
CA LEU A 163 -1.95 -16.13 6.18
C LEU A 163 -3.08 -17.04 6.61
N VAL A 164 -3.71 -16.78 7.77
CA VAL A 164 -4.87 -17.55 8.24
C VAL A 164 -6.04 -17.43 7.27
N VAL A 165 -6.33 -16.22 6.77
CA VAL A 165 -7.40 -16.01 5.78
C VAL A 165 -7.09 -16.73 4.47
N ALA A 166 -5.88 -16.60 3.93
CA ALA A 166 -5.46 -17.27 2.70
C ALA A 166 -5.49 -18.81 2.84
N ALA A 167 -5.03 -19.33 3.99
CA ALA A 167 -5.09 -20.74 4.32
C ALA A 167 -6.54 -21.24 4.46
N SER A 168 -7.43 -20.45 5.08
CA SER A 168 -8.85 -20.79 5.20
C SER A 168 -9.51 -20.97 3.84
N TYR A 169 -9.25 -20.09 2.86
CA TYR A 169 -9.76 -20.23 1.50
C TYR A 169 -9.17 -21.41 0.72
N THR A 170 -8.00 -21.90 1.13
CA THR A 170 -7.33 -23.07 0.54
C THR A 170 -7.86 -24.37 1.13
N LEU A 171 -8.10 -24.38 2.44
CA LEU A 171 -8.63 -25.54 3.19
C LEU A 171 -10.15 -25.70 3.04
N PHE A 172 -10.88 -24.59 2.86
CA PHE A 172 -12.33 -24.56 2.64
C PHE A 172 -12.67 -23.88 1.30
N PRO A 173 -12.38 -24.53 0.16
CA PRO A 173 -12.68 -23.95 -1.14
C PRO A 173 -14.18 -23.73 -1.31
N LYS A 174 -14.59 -22.47 -1.49
CA LYS A 174 -15.99 -22.09 -1.71
C LYS A 174 -16.45 -22.68 -3.05
N ARG A 175 -17.28 -23.73 -2.98
CA ARG A 175 -17.86 -24.42 -4.15
C ARG A 175 -18.95 -23.53 -4.78
N ARG A 176 -19.10 -23.62 -6.10
CA ARG A 176 -20.21 -22.99 -6.83
C ARG A 176 -21.52 -23.62 -6.31
N PRO A 177 -22.57 -22.83 -6.00
CA PRO A 177 -23.88 -23.42 -5.74
C PRO A 177 -24.31 -24.21 -6.98
N GLU A 178 -24.70 -25.47 -6.82
CA GLU A 178 -25.11 -26.36 -7.93
C GLU A 178 -26.35 -25.84 -8.69
N HIS A 179 -27.07 -24.84 -8.16
CA HIS A 179 -28.24 -24.21 -8.76
C HIS A 179 -28.10 -22.67 -8.84
N GLY A 180 -26.97 -22.18 -9.33
CA GLY A 180 -26.82 -20.77 -9.73
C GLY A 180 -27.07 -20.62 -11.23
N PRO A 181 -27.86 -19.62 -11.68
CA PRO A 181 -28.12 -19.41 -13.11
C PRO A 181 -26.81 -19.36 -13.89
N ASP A 182 -26.81 -19.96 -15.08
CA ASP A 182 -25.64 -19.95 -15.95
C ASP A 182 -25.21 -18.50 -16.21
N PRO A 183 -23.89 -18.22 -16.31
CA PRO A 183 -23.44 -16.91 -16.69
C PRO A 183 -24.02 -16.63 -18.08
N GLU A 184 -24.80 -15.56 -18.19
CA GLU A 184 -25.18 -14.98 -19.48
C GLU A 184 -23.92 -14.93 -20.36
N PRO A 185 -23.95 -15.52 -21.57
CA PRO A 185 -22.83 -15.43 -22.48
C PRO A 185 -22.51 -13.95 -22.64
N ALA A 186 -21.24 -13.60 -22.41
CA ALA A 186 -20.75 -12.25 -22.59
C ALA A 186 -21.07 -11.81 -24.03
N GLU A 187 -22.15 -11.04 -24.19
CA GLU A 187 -22.47 -10.37 -25.45
C GLU A 187 -21.30 -9.45 -25.77
N HIS A 188 -20.45 -9.92 -26.69
CA HIS A 188 -19.59 -9.06 -27.47
C HIS A 188 -20.48 -8.25 -28.41
N ARG A 189 -20.71 -6.98 -28.07
CA ARG A 189 -21.13 -5.94 -29.02
C ARG A 189 -20.35 -4.66 -28.77
#